data_AF-A0A0L1L0Y5-F1
#
_entry.id   AF-A0A0L1L0Y5-F1
#
_cell.length_a   1.000
_cell.length_b   1.000
_cell.length_c   1.000
_cell.angle_alpha   90.00
_cell.angle_beta   90.00
_cell.angle_gamma   90.00
#
_symmetry.space_group_name_H-M   'P 1'
#
loop_
_entity.id
_entity.type
_entity.pdbx_description
1 polymer ?
#
loop_
_entity_poly.entity_id
_entity_poly.type
_entity_poly.pdbx_seq_one_letter_code
_entity_poly.pdbx_strand_id
1 'polypeptide(L)'
;MTGGPGPCLNGMELKLIDANLRLYPQRVHERSFAAFEASGMVLLLKNKMNLELSSEDQIINDFNQLQQVHRTAVSIYQLFPRRCRLTRALEVMSSICFQPGSPFTLADRVDPVDTKLILRSKEMDTLNEYNEQNAWKYQMCSTIYFEGILSSTKNKAVAFVMTNNALTPMNAYWPHQYIDFLRFWVTKAHPDNKTVAQRFETLLKTCNDKPMIVSAADTAPTPELLKKCTDRGVYVMKRLAANSMKFAFIR
;
A
#
# COMPACT_ATOMS: atom_id res chain seq x y z
N MET A 1 36.39 0.84 14.11
CA MET A 1 35.36 0.56 13.09
C MET A 1 35.41 1.65 12.04
N THR A 2 36.12 1.41 10.94
CA THR A 2 36.29 2.37 9.84
C THR A 2 35.16 2.17 8.82
N GLY A 3 34.09 2.95 8.95
CA GLY A 3 32.96 2.95 8.01
C GLY A 3 33.31 3.64 6.70
N GLY A 4 34.15 3.01 5.86
CA GLY A 4 34.45 3.51 4.51
C GLY A 4 33.18 3.73 3.68
N PRO A 5 33.16 4.68 2.73
CA PRO A 5 31.98 4.97 1.92
C PRO A 5 31.50 3.68 1.21
N GLY A 6 30.21 3.36 1.35
CA GLY A 6 29.61 2.23 0.62
C GLY A 6 29.80 2.37 -0.89
N PRO A 7 29.64 1.29 -1.68
CA PRO A 7 29.82 1.34 -3.13
C PRO A 7 28.99 2.49 -3.71
N CYS A 8 29.70 3.40 -4.36
CA CYS A 8 29.11 4.52 -5.06
C CYS A 8 28.74 4.03 -6.47
N LEU A 9 27.64 4.51 -7.03
CA LEU A 9 27.54 4.56 -8.48
C LEU A 9 28.65 5.50 -8.96
N ASN A 10 29.78 4.95 -9.43
CA ASN A 10 30.95 5.74 -9.84
C ASN A 10 30.52 6.85 -10.82
N GLY A 11 30.49 8.10 -10.34
CA GLY A 11 30.26 9.29 -11.17
C GLY A 11 28.84 9.52 -11.68
N MET A 12 27.80 8.83 -11.19
CA MET A 12 26.43 9.02 -11.70
C MET A 12 25.66 10.10 -10.93
N GLU A 13 25.27 11.15 -11.65
CA GLU A 13 24.42 12.24 -11.19
C GLU A 13 22.96 11.93 -11.57
N LEU A 14 22.11 11.69 -10.57
CA LEU A 14 20.67 11.52 -10.80
C LEU A 14 20.04 12.88 -11.05
N LYS A 15 19.09 12.95 -12.00
CA LYS A 15 18.24 14.14 -12.15
C LYS A 15 16.98 13.94 -11.33
N LEU A 16 16.95 14.54 -10.15
CA LEU A 16 15.76 14.53 -9.31
C LEU A 16 14.83 15.68 -9.70
N ILE A 17 13.53 15.46 -9.66
CA ILE A 17 12.52 16.50 -9.79
C ILE A 17 11.77 16.66 -8.47
N ASP A 18 11.61 17.91 -8.03
CA ASP A 18 10.79 18.22 -6.86
C ASP A 18 9.29 18.36 -7.24
N ALA A 19 8.46 18.62 -6.23
CA ALA A 19 7.03 18.83 -6.43
C ALA A 19 6.69 20.07 -7.28
N ASN A 20 7.62 21.02 -7.42
CA ASN A 20 7.49 22.24 -8.23
C ASN A 20 8.13 22.08 -9.62
N LEU A 21 8.44 20.85 -10.02
CA LEU A 21 9.05 20.52 -11.31
C LEU A 21 10.46 21.05 -11.52
N ARG A 22 11.14 21.45 -10.43
CA ARG A 22 12.53 21.88 -10.51
C ARG A 22 13.45 20.69 -10.53
N LEU A 23 14.41 20.71 -11.45
CA LEU A 23 15.39 19.66 -11.62
C LEU A 23 16.63 19.95 -10.78
N TYR A 24 17.04 18.96 -10.01
CA TYR A 24 18.25 18.99 -9.20
C TYR A 24 19.14 17.82 -9.58
N PRO A 25 20.38 18.09 -10.01
CA PRO A 25 21.39 17.06 -10.03
C PRO A 25 21.72 16.61 -8.60
N GLN A 26 21.65 15.31 -8.35
CA GLN A 26 21.99 14.72 -7.06
C GLN A 26 22.92 13.54 -7.25
N ARG A 27 24.07 13.57 -6.57
CA ARG A 27 24.88 12.36 -6.38
C ARG A 27 24.20 11.51 -5.31
N VAL A 28 23.74 10.32 -5.71
CA VAL A 28 23.09 9.38 -4.79
C VAL A 28 24.02 8.20 -4.55
N HIS A 29 24.45 8.06 -3.31
CA HIS A 29 25.20 6.91 -2.82
C HIS A 29 24.23 5.88 -2.22
N GLU A 30 24.65 4.63 -2.10
CA GLU A 30 23.85 3.59 -1.45
C GLU A 30 23.36 4.01 -0.06
N ARG A 31 24.24 4.64 0.73
CA ARG A 31 23.88 5.19 2.06
C ARG A 31 22.81 6.28 1.98
N SER A 32 22.86 7.14 0.96
CA SER A 32 21.83 8.17 0.74
C SER A 32 20.49 7.53 0.35
N PHE A 33 20.52 6.47 -0.46
CA PHE A 33 19.33 5.72 -0.83
C PHE A 33 18.71 5.02 0.39
N ALA A 34 19.52 4.35 1.21
CA ALA A 34 19.06 3.77 2.48
C ALA A 34 18.48 4.83 3.44
N ALA A 35 19.04 6.05 3.44
CA ALA A 35 18.49 7.16 4.21
C ALA A 35 17.13 7.63 3.68
N PHE A 36 16.92 7.64 2.36
CA PHE A 36 15.59 7.87 1.78
C PHE A 36 14.60 6.82 2.24
N GLU A 37 14.96 5.54 2.15
CA GLU A 37 14.08 4.46 2.61
C GLU A 37 13.76 4.57 4.11
N ALA A 38 14.75 4.84 4.95
CA ALA A 38 14.57 5.06 6.38
C ALA A 38 13.67 6.27 6.69
N SER A 39 13.69 7.29 5.81
CA SER A 39 12.81 8.45 5.87
C SER A 39 11.44 8.19 5.25
N GLY A 40 11.16 6.96 4.82
CA GLY A 40 9.93 6.61 4.13
C GLY A 40 9.80 7.32 2.78
N MET A 41 10.87 7.44 2.02
CA MET A 41 10.89 8.01 0.67
C MET A 41 11.31 6.95 -0.37
N VAL A 42 10.78 7.05 -1.58
CA VAL A 42 11.15 6.20 -2.73
C VAL A 42 11.39 7.07 -3.97
N LEU A 43 12.08 6.52 -4.97
CA LEU A 43 12.24 7.18 -6.26
C LEU A 43 11.23 6.63 -7.26
N LEU A 44 10.50 7.51 -7.92
CA LEU A 44 9.66 7.17 -9.08
C LEU A 44 10.39 7.59 -10.34
N LEU A 45 10.61 6.66 -11.26
CA LEU A 45 11.11 7.00 -12.59
C LEU A 45 10.03 7.78 -13.35
N LYS A 46 10.39 8.97 -13.85
CA LYS A 46 9.53 9.86 -14.62
C LYS A 46 10.12 10.03 -16.02
N ASN A 47 9.35 9.67 -17.05
CA ASN A 47 9.73 9.98 -18.43
C ASN A 47 9.42 11.44 -18.76
N LYS A 48 10.36 12.14 -19.41
CA LYS A 48 10.54 13.61 -19.37
C LYS A 48 9.38 14.49 -19.88
N MET A 49 8.28 13.96 -20.40
CA MET A 49 7.28 14.76 -21.12
C MET A 49 5.81 14.62 -20.73
N ASN A 50 5.43 13.82 -19.74
CA ASN A 50 4.03 13.83 -19.26
C ASN A 50 3.97 13.90 -17.72
N LEU A 51 3.42 15.02 -17.24
CA LEU A 51 3.20 15.28 -15.81
C LEU A 51 2.17 14.34 -15.18
N GLU A 52 1.35 13.72 -16.01
CA GLU A 52 0.51 12.60 -15.63
C GLU A 52 1.35 11.33 -15.59
N LEU A 53 1.26 10.63 -14.47
CA LEU A 53 1.95 9.37 -14.26
C LEU A 53 1.48 8.37 -15.35
N SER A 54 2.32 8.15 -16.35
CA SER A 54 1.97 7.39 -17.56
C SER A 54 2.55 5.99 -17.49
N SER A 55 2.20 5.14 -18.47
CA SER A 55 2.29 3.67 -18.45
C SER A 55 3.67 3.02 -18.20
N GLU A 56 4.72 3.81 -17.95
CA GLU A 56 6.10 3.35 -17.70
C GLU A 56 6.70 3.84 -16.37
N ASP A 57 5.88 4.33 -15.45
CA ASP A 57 6.39 4.75 -14.14
C ASP A 57 6.81 3.53 -13.31
N GLN A 58 8.11 3.46 -13.03
CA GLN A 58 8.71 2.41 -12.23
C GLN A 58 9.04 2.94 -10.83
N ILE A 59 8.52 2.27 -9.80
CA ILE A 59 8.96 2.48 -8.42
C ILE A 59 10.34 1.85 -8.27
N ILE A 60 11.30 2.64 -7.82
CA ILE A 60 12.65 2.20 -7.50
C ILE A 60 12.79 2.20 -5.99
N ASN A 61 12.97 1.01 -5.44
CA ASN A 61 12.89 0.75 -4.01
C ASN A 61 14.12 0.10 -3.40
N ASP A 62 15.05 -0.35 -4.23
CA ASP A 62 16.34 -0.86 -3.81
C ASP A 62 17.46 -0.28 -4.68
N PHE A 63 18.66 -0.24 -4.10
CA PHE A 63 19.81 0.37 -4.75
C PHE A 63 20.23 -0.39 -6.02
N ASN A 64 20.13 -1.73 -6.06
CA ASN A 64 20.51 -2.53 -7.22
C ASN A 64 19.59 -2.24 -8.41
N GLN A 65 18.29 -2.11 -8.17
CA GLN A 65 17.31 -1.72 -9.18
C GLN A 65 17.60 -0.31 -9.72
N LEU A 66 17.97 0.64 -8.85
CA LEU A 66 18.43 1.96 -9.29
C LEU A 66 19.64 1.85 -10.23
N GLN A 67 20.64 1.02 -9.89
CA GLN A 67 21.82 0.84 -10.75
C GLN A 67 21.44 0.28 -12.12
N GLN A 68 20.54 -0.70 -12.18
CA GLN A 68 20.11 -1.33 -13.42
C GLN A 68 19.36 -0.34 -14.33
N VAL A 69 18.40 0.39 -13.76
CA VAL A 69 17.56 1.35 -14.51
C VAL A 69 18.36 2.59 -14.94
N HIS A 70 19.31 3.03 -14.12
CA HIS A 70 20.12 4.20 -14.45
C HIS A 70 21.15 3.89 -15.57
N ARG A 71 21.72 2.68 -15.59
CA ARG A 71 22.67 2.27 -16.65
C ARG A 71 22.05 2.28 -18.05
N THR A 72 20.73 2.13 -18.14
CA THR A 72 20.01 1.97 -19.40
C THR A 72 19.28 3.24 -19.87
N ALA A 73 19.12 4.27 -19.04
CA ALA A 73 18.26 5.41 -19.37
C ALA A 73 18.78 6.78 -18.86
N VAL A 74 18.58 7.83 -19.67
CA VAL A 74 18.75 9.24 -19.27
C VAL A 74 17.51 9.69 -18.48
N SER A 75 17.40 9.17 -17.27
CA SER A 75 16.19 9.21 -16.46
C SER A 75 16.05 10.46 -15.59
N ILE A 76 14.83 10.97 -15.46
CA ILE A 76 14.44 11.84 -14.35
C ILE A 76 13.75 11.00 -13.29
N TYR A 77 14.06 11.25 -12.02
CA TYR A 77 13.39 10.61 -10.90
C TYR A 77 12.64 11.63 -10.05
N GLN A 78 11.46 11.30 -9.57
CA GLN A 78 10.76 12.06 -8.56
C GLN A 78 10.95 11.41 -7.20
N LEU A 79 11.39 12.18 -6.21
CA LEU A 79 11.45 11.71 -4.83
C LEU A 79 10.04 11.79 -4.21
N PHE A 80 9.54 10.66 -3.72
CA PHE A 80 8.13 10.49 -3.37
C PHE A 80 7.94 9.87 -1.97
N PRO A 81 7.04 10.39 -1.11
CA PRO A 81 6.73 9.77 0.18
C PRO A 81 6.08 8.38 0.08
N ARG A 82 6.69 7.39 0.71
CA ARG A 82 6.19 6.05 0.93
C ARG A 82 5.07 6.08 1.99
N ARG A 83 3.87 6.47 1.54
CA ARG A 83 2.63 6.43 2.34
C ARG A 83 2.04 5.02 2.44
N CYS A 84 2.87 4.05 2.85
CA CYS A 84 2.48 2.67 3.14
C CYS A 84 3.57 1.94 3.93
N ARG A 85 3.20 0.81 4.53
CA ARG A 85 4.12 0.03 5.37
C ARG A 85 5.18 -0.69 4.54
N LEU A 86 4.75 -1.37 3.49
CA LEU A 86 5.61 -2.19 2.66
C LEU A 86 5.74 -1.61 1.26
N THR A 87 6.89 -1.83 0.63
CA THR A 87 7.05 -1.43 -0.76
C THR A 87 6.12 -2.19 -1.68
N ARG A 88 5.92 -3.47 -1.37
CA ARG A 88 4.94 -4.30 -2.06
C ARG A 88 3.54 -3.68 -2.05
N ALA A 89 3.13 -3.07 -0.94
CA ALA A 89 1.85 -2.37 -0.87
C ALA A 89 1.86 -1.11 -1.75
N LEU A 90 2.99 -0.41 -1.87
CA LEU A 90 3.14 0.70 -2.81
C LEU A 90 2.98 0.25 -4.26
N GLU A 91 3.60 -0.86 -4.65
CA GLU A 91 3.49 -1.46 -5.99
C GLU A 91 2.03 -1.80 -6.32
N VAL A 92 1.31 -2.40 -5.36
CA VAL A 92 -0.11 -2.74 -5.50
C VAL A 92 -0.96 -1.48 -5.64
N MET A 93 -0.81 -0.51 -4.73
CA MET A 93 -1.53 0.75 -4.81
C MET A 93 -1.24 1.51 -6.09
N SER A 94 0.01 1.50 -6.57
CA SER A 94 0.39 2.11 -7.83
C SER A 94 -0.28 1.42 -9.01
N SER A 95 -0.31 0.09 -8.99
CA SER A 95 -1.01 -0.70 -10.00
C SER A 95 -2.52 -0.39 -9.99
N ILE A 96 -3.13 -0.19 -8.82
CA ILE A 96 -4.54 0.25 -8.71
C ILE A 96 -4.72 1.64 -9.32
N CYS A 97 -3.87 2.61 -8.97
CA CYS A 97 -4.02 4.00 -9.41
C CYS A 97 -3.80 4.18 -10.91
N PHE A 98 -2.95 3.35 -11.54
CA PHE A 98 -2.65 3.43 -12.97
C PHE A 98 -3.53 2.57 -13.85
N GLN A 99 -4.45 1.79 -13.26
CA GLN A 99 -5.41 1.06 -14.08
C GLN A 99 -6.41 2.01 -14.76
N PRO A 100 -6.74 1.76 -16.03
CA PRO A 100 -7.77 2.52 -16.72
C PRO A 100 -9.09 2.53 -15.94
N GLY A 101 -9.65 3.72 -15.73
CA GLY A 101 -10.89 3.91 -14.97
C GLY A 101 -10.75 3.81 -13.46
N SER A 102 -9.53 3.77 -12.91
CA SER A 102 -9.33 3.80 -11.47
C SER A 102 -9.89 5.07 -10.85
N PRO A 103 -10.64 4.99 -9.74
CA PRO A 103 -11.09 6.17 -9.01
C PRO A 103 -9.99 6.73 -8.09
N PHE A 104 -8.78 6.18 -8.15
CA PHE A 104 -7.67 6.56 -7.29
C PHE A 104 -6.49 7.08 -8.09
N THR A 105 -5.82 8.05 -7.50
CA THR A 105 -4.51 8.55 -7.91
C THR A 105 -3.49 8.24 -6.83
N LEU A 106 -2.21 8.37 -7.17
CA LEU A 106 -1.15 8.19 -6.18
C LEU A 106 -1.24 9.18 -4.99
N ALA A 107 -1.88 10.34 -5.17
CA ALA A 107 -2.06 11.32 -4.10
C ALA A 107 -3.10 10.88 -3.06
N ASP A 108 -4.02 9.97 -3.42
CA ASP A 108 -5.08 9.46 -2.54
C ASP A 108 -4.56 8.46 -1.48
N ARG A 109 -3.24 8.21 -1.40
CA ARG A 109 -2.66 7.37 -0.34
C ARG A 109 -2.75 8.04 1.02
N VAL A 110 -3.23 7.28 1.99
CA VAL A 110 -3.32 7.66 3.40
C VAL A 110 -2.00 7.40 4.10
N ASP A 111 -1.68 8.18 5.13
CA ASP A 111 -0.44 8.03 5.88
C ASP A 111 -0.34 6.67 6.61
N PRO A 112 0.89 6.11 6.76
CA PRO A 112 1.08 4.76 7.30
C PRO A 112 0.58 4.58 8.75
N VAL A 113 0.48 5.67 9.52
CA VAL A 113 0.02 5.64 10.91
C VAL A 113 -1.44 5.15 11.00
N ASP A 114 -2.21 5.33 9.92
CA ASP A 114 -3.63 4.97 9.87
C ASP A 114 -3.85 3.54 9.37
N THR A 115 -2.79 2.79 9.05
CA THR A 115 -2.93 1.43 8.49
C THR A 115 -2.89 0.32 9.55
N LYS A 116 -2.85 0.68 10.83
CA LYS A 116 -2.68 -0.26 11.95
C LYS A 116 -3.62 0.08 13.12
N LEU A 117 -4.40 -0.90 13.54
CA LEU A 117 -5.17 -0.86 14.79
C LEU A 117 -4.68 -1.97 15.72
N ILE A 118 -4.18 -1.59 16.90
CA ILE A 118 -3.91 -2.53 18.01
C ILE A 118 -4.97 -2.31 19.08
N LEU A 119 -5.75 -3.35 19.36
CA LEU A 119 -6.66 -3.40 20.48
C LEU A 119 -5.88 -3.75 21.73
N ARG A 120 -5.98 -2.90 22.77
CA ARG A 120 -5.38 -3.16 24.08
C ARG A 120 -6.42 -3.73 25.03
N SER A 121 -6.02 -3.95 26.28
CA SER A 121 -6.84 -4.60 27.31
C SER A 121 -8.25 -3.99 27.45
N LYS A 122 -8.41 -2.68 27.28
CA LYS A 122 -9.72 -2.00 27.43
C LYS A 122 -10.65 -2.22 26.22
N GLU A 123 -10.10 -2.67 25.10
CA GLU A 123 -10.80 -2.90 23.83
C GLU A 123 -11.00 -4.39 23.55
N MET A 124 -10.38 -5.25 24.38
CA MET A 124 -10.59 -6.70 24.32
C MET A 124 -12.04 -7.07 24.64
N ASP A 125 -12.71 -6.33 25.52
CA ASP A 125 -14.13 -6.56 25.81
C ASP A 125 -15.00 -6.31 24.57
N THR A 126 -14.71 -5.23 23.83
CA THR A 126 -15.38 -4.95 22.54
C THR A 126 -15.09 -6.04 21.50
N LEU A 127 -13.86 -6.55 21.45
CA LEU A 127 -13.49 -7.66 20.56
C LEU A 127 -14.22 -8.96 20.94
N ASN A 128 -14.29 -9.28 22.24
CA ASN A 128 -14.98 -10.46 22.75
C ASN A 128 -16.47 -10.38 22.47
N GLU A 129 -17.09 -9.23 22.74
CA GLU A 129 -18.50 -8.98 22.42
C GLU A 129 -18.77 -9.18 20.93
N TYR A 130 -17.92 -8.64 20.04
CA TYR A 130 -18.05 -8.85 18.62
C TYR A 130 -17.92 -10.34 18.23
N ASN A 131 -16.93 -11.04 18.78
CA ASN A 131 -16.71 -12.46 18.50
C ASN A 131 -17.89 -13.33 18.96
N GLU A 132 -18.45 -13.05 20.14
CA GLU A 132 -19.62 -13.73 20.70
C GLU A 132 -20.87 -13.52 19.84
N GLN A 133 -21.13 -12.28 19.42
CA GLN A 133 -22.28 -11.94 18.59
C GLN A 133 -22.26 -12.59 17.20
N ASN A 134 -21.07 -12.94 16.71
CA ASN A 134 -20.93 -13.36 15.33
C ASN A 134 -20.43 -14.79 15.14
N ALA A 135 -20.32 -15.60 16.21
CA ALA A 135 -20.05 -17.05 16.21
C ALA A 135 -19.18 -17.56 15.03
N TRP A 136 -18.15 -16.81 14.68
CA TRP A 136 -17.44 -17.02 13.42
C TRP A 136 -16.55 -18.27 13.54
N LYS A 137 -16.40 -18.99 12.43
CA LYS A 137 -15.40 -20.07 12.30
C LYS A 137 -13.95 -19.57 12.53
N TYR A 138 -13.72 -18.26 12.51
CA TYR A 138 -12.40 -17.64 12.69
C TYR A 138 -12.50 -16.46 13.66
N GLN A 139 -11.81 -16.59 14.80
CA GLN A 139 -11.73 -15.54 15.81
C GLN A 139 -10.93 -14.34 15.28
N MET A 140 -11.45 -13.14 15.49
CA MET A 140 -10.75 -11.91 15.12
C MET A 140 -9.51 -11.71 15.98
N CYS A 141 -8.42 -11.26 15.35
CA CYS A 141 -7.18 -10.95 16.06
C CYS A 141 -7.28 -9.59 16.76
N SER A 142 -6.59 -9.42 17.88
CA SER A 142 -6.44 -8.14 18.59
C SER A 142 -5.67 -7.09 17.80
N THR A 143 -5.15 -7.44 16.63
CA THR A 143 -4.48 -6.49 15.75
C THR A 143 -4.96 -6.60 14.32
N ILE A 144 -5.35 -5.46 13.77
CA ILE A 144 -5.80 -5.31 12.38
C ILE A 144 -4.76 -4.47 11.66
N TYR A 145 -4.34 -4.99 10.51
CA TYR A 145 -3.30 -4.37 9.70
C TYR A 145 -3.71 -4.33 8.25
N PHE A 146 -3.69 -3.11 7.72
CA PHE A 146 -3.60 -2.87 6.29
C PHE A 146 -2.17 -2.44 5.97
N GLU A 147 -1.74 -2.73 4.75
CA GLU A 147 -0.39 -2.42 4.32
C GLU A 147 -0.34 -1.14 3.50
N GLY A 148 -1.49 -0.73 2.97
CA GLY A 148 -1.77 0.57 2.38
C GLY A 148 -3.27 0.85 2.38
N ILE A 149 -3.64 2.13 2.35
CA ILE A 149 -5.02 2.58 2.20
C ILE A 149 -5.03 3.69 1.13
N LEU A 150 -5.97 3.59 0.19
CA LEU A 150 -6.30 4.67 -0.75
C LEU A 150 -7.65 5.26 -0.33
N SER A 151 -7.77 6.58 -0.27
CA SER A 151 -9.00 7.28 0.02
C SER A 151 -9.14 8.49 -0.89
N SER A 152 -10.10 8.42 -1.82
CA SER A 152 -10.42 9.51 -2.73
C SER A 152 -11.72 10.17 -2.32
N THR A 153 -11.63 11.39 -1.81
CA THR A 153 -12.80 12.20 -1.45
C THR A 153 -13.58 12.63 -2.70
N LYS A 154 -12.87 12.95 -3.79
CA LYS A 154 -13.45 13.32 -5.08
C LYS A 154 -14.36 12.23 -5.64
N ASN A 155 -13.91 10.99 -5.59
CA ASN A 155 -14.63 9.85 -6.16
C ASN A 155 -15.41 9.05 -5.12
N LYS A 156 -15.44 9.49 -3.85
CA LYS A 156 -16.08 8.80 -2.73
C LYS A 156 -15.73 7.32 -2.67
N ALA A 157 -14.43 7.04 -2.78
CA ALA A 157 -13.89 5.69 -2.88
C ALA A 157 -12.82 5.45 -1.82
N VAL A 158 -12.79 4.25 -1.25
CA VAL A 158 -11.74 3.80 -0.34
C VAL A 158 -11.28 2.41 -0.72
N ALA A 159 -9.97 2.16 -0.69
CA ALA A 159 -9.39 0.85 -0.89
C ALA A 159 -8.48 0.47 0.27
N PHE A 160 -8.70 -0.70 0.85
CA PHE A 160 -7.83 -1.31 1.84
C PHE A 160 -6.96 -2.36 1.16
N VAL A 161 -5.64 -2.22 1.27
CA VAL A 161 -4.68 -3.10 0.61
C VAL A 161 -4.01 -4.02 1.63
N MET A 162 -4.06 -5.32 1.31
CA MET A 162 -3.33 -6.39 1.99
C MET A 162 -2.50 -7.15 0.96
N THR A 163 -1.28 -7.52 1.30
CA THR A 163 -0.36 -8.26 0.46
C THR A 163 0.07 -9.53 1.19
N ASN A 164 0.12 -10.63 0.45
CA ASN A 164 0.34 -11.97 0.98
C ASN A 164 1.30 -12.71 0.05
N ASN A 165 2.20 -13.53 0.58
CA ASN A 165 3.08 -14.33 -0.28
C ASN A 165 2.25 -15.32 -1.13
N ALA A 166 1.28 -15.97 -0.50
CA ALA A 166 0.29 -16.83 -1.15
C ALA A 166 -1.10 -16.53 -0.62
N LEU A 167 -2.12 -16.68 -1.47
CA LEU A 167 -3.51 -16.64 -1.03
C LEU A 167 -3.90 -17.96 -0.37
N THR A 168 -4.46 -17.84 0.82
CA THR A 168 -5.04 -18.94 1.58
C THR A 168 -6.54 -18.70 1.74
N PRO A 169 -7.34 -19.71 2.15
CA PRO A 169 -8.74 -19.50 2.49
C PRO A 169 -8.95 -18.35 3.46
N MET A 170 -8.07 -18.15 4.44
CA MET A 170 -8.14 -17.05 5.41
C MET A 170 -8.16 -15.67 4.74
N ASN A 171 -7.42 -15.50 3.66
CA ASN A 171 -7.37 -14.24 2.90
C ASN A 171 -8.68 -13.90 2.18
N ALA A 172 -9.61 -14.86 2.06
CA ALA A 172 -10.97 -14.60 1.57
C ALA A 172 -11.95 -14.22 2.69
N TYR A 173 -11.63 -14.48 3.97
CA TYR A 173 -12.52 -14.19 5.10
C TYR A 173 -12.08 -12.93 5.86
N TRP A 174 -10.81 -12.89 6.27
CA TRP A 174 -10.29 -11.83 7.12
C TRP A 174 -10.54 -10.42 6.61
N PRO A 175 -10.34 -10.11 5.32
CA PRO A 175 -10.43 -8.72 4.90
C PRO A 175 -11.85 -8.14 5.10
N HIS A 176 -12.90 -8.91 4.78
CA HIS A 176 -14.28 -8.49 5.03
C HIS A 176 -14.58 -8.39 6.53
N GLN A 177 -14.17 -9.41 7.30
CA GLN A 177 -14.34 -9.41 8.76
C GLN A 177 -13.63 -8.23 9.43
N TYR A 178 -12.49 -7.78 8.91
CA TYR A 178 -11.76 -6.64 9.43
C TYR A 178 -12.55 -5.35 9.22
N ILE A 179 -13.18 -5.18 8.05
CA ILE A 179 -14.03 -4.01 7.78
C ILE A 179 -15.30 -4.03 8.64
N ASP A 180 -15.95 -5.18 8.78
CA ASP A 180 -17.13 -5.31 9.63
C ASP A 180 -16.82 -5.01 11.10
N PHE A 181 -15.72 -5.58 11.60
CA PHE A 181 -15.26 -5.29 12.94
C PHE A 181 -14.88 -3.81 13.10
N LEU A 182 -14.21 -3.19 12.12
CA LEU A 182 -13.88 -1.76 12.20
C LEU A 182 -15.16 -0.91 12.29
N ARG A 183 -16.21 -1.24 11.53
CA ARG A 183 -17.52 -0.57 11.62
C ARG A 183 -18.13 -0.70 13.00
N PHE A 184 -18.05 -1.89 13.61
CA PHE A 184 -18.50 -2.12 14.97
C PHE A 184 -17.65 -1.34 15.99
N TRP A 185 -16.33 -1.45 15.89
CA TRP A 185 -15.38 -0.89 16.84
C TRP A 185 -15.43 0.63 16.89
N VAL A 186 -15.55 1.34 15.75
CA VAL A 186 -15.59 2.81 15.75
C VAL A 186 -16.77 3.37 16.54
N THR A 187 -17.88 2.63 16.66
CA THR A 187 -19.06 3.04 17.45
C THR A 187 -18.90 2.80 18.95
N LYS A 188 -17.91 1.99 19.35
CA LYS A 188 -17.67 1.54 20.73
C LYS A 188 -16.28 1.88 21.25
N ALA A 189 -15.51 2.62 20.47
CA ALA A 189 -14.11 2.89 20.77
C ALA A 189 -13.97 3.63 22.11
N HIS A 190 -13.09 3.12 22.97
CA HIS A 190 -12.73 3.77 24.22
C HIS A 190 -12.20 5.20 23.97
N PRO A 191 -12.46 6.19 24.85
CA PRO A 191 -12.01 7.58 24.67
C PRO A 191 -10.52 7.75 24.31
N ASP A 192 -9.65 6.92 24.89
CA ASP A 192 -8.21 6.91 24.59
C ASP A 192 -7.89 6.69 23.09
N ASN A 193 -8.79 6.04 22.34
CA ASN A 193 -8.64 5.78 20.90
C ASN A 193 -9.54 6.66 20.03
N LYS A 194 -10.19 7.70 20.59
CA LYS A 194 -11.16 8.53 19.87
C LYS A 194 -10.61 9.08 18.55
N THR A 195 -9.36 9.55 18.53
CA THR A 195 -8.72 10.08 17.31
C THR A 195 -8.49 9.01 16.25
N VAL A 196 -8.18 7.77 16.64
CA VAL A 196 -8.01 6.65 15.70
C VAL A 196 -9.37 6.21 15.18
N ALA A 197 -10.37 6.12 16.06
CA ALA A 197 -11.74 5.79 15.71
C ALA A 197 -12.34 6.80 14.73
N GLN A 198 -12.17 8.10 14.96
CA GLN A 198 -12.63 9.16 14.06
C GLN A 198 -11.98 9.08 12.67
N ARG A 199 -10.70 8.70 12.59
CA ARG A 199 -10.01 8.51 11.31
C ARG A 199 -10.59 7.34 10.52
N PHE A 200 -10.74 6.17 11.15
CA PHE A 200 -11.37 5.02 10.51
C PHE A 200 -12.84 5.28 10.17
N GLU A 201 -13.57 5.98 11.04
CA GLU A 201 -14.95 6.39 10.78
C GLU A 201 -15.03 7.28 9.53
N THR A 202 -14.12 8.25 9.40
CA THR A 202 -14.03 9.13 8.22
C THR A 202 -13.75 8.32 6.96
N LEU A 203 -12.80 7.38 7.00
CA LEU A 203 -12.51 6.48 5.87
C LEU A 203 -13.75 5.66 5.49
N LEU A 204 -14.41 5.04 6.47
CA LEU A 204 -15.59 4.22 6.25
C LEU A 204 -16.80 5.02 5.75
N LYS A 205 -16.95 6.30 6.12
CA LYS A 205 -17.98 7.20 5.60
C LYS A 205 -17.67 7.75 4.21
N THR A 206 -16.40 7.76 3.81
CA THR A 206 -15.98 8.29 2.50
C THR A 206 -16.45 7.41 1.36
N CYS A 207 -16.65 6.10 1.58
CA CYS A 207 -17.13 5.20 0.54
C CYS A 207 -18.67 5.18 0.45
N ASN A 208 -19.22 5.29 -0.77
CA ASN A 208 -20.66 5.41 -1.00
C ASN A 208 -21.50 4.15 -0.72
N ASP A 209 -20.90 2.97 -0.49
CA ASP A 209 -21.63 1.75 -0.09
C ASP A 209 -20.72 0.68 0.54
N LYS A 210 -19.58 0.36 -0.11
CA LYS A 210 -18.59 -0.59 0.40
C LYS A 210 -17.16 -0.19 -0.01
N PRO A 211 -16.18 -0.26 0.91
CA PRO A 211 -14.80 -0.05 0.53
C PRO A 211 -14.29 -1.20 -0.35
N MET A 212 -13.40 -0.90 -1.29
CA MET A 212 -12.69 -1.90 -2.05
C MET A 212 -11.70 -2.62 -1.13
N ILE A 213 -11.73 -3.94 -1.10
CA ILE A 213 -10.77 -4.72 -0.32
C ILE A 213 -9.88 -5.49 -1.28
N VAL A 214 -8.58 -5.21 -1.26
CA VAL A 214 -7.62 -5.78 -2.20
C VAL A 214 -6.67 -6.71 -1.48
N SER A 215 -6.63 -7.96 -1.93
CA SER A 215 -5.62 -8.94 -1.53
C SER A 215 -4.68 -9.22 -2.69
N ALA A 216 -3.42 -8.82 -2.54
CA ALA A 216 -2.38 -9.04 -3.54
C ALA A 216 -1.54 -10.27 -3.19
N ALA A 217 -1.19 -11.06 -4.21
CA ALA A 217 -0.42 -12.29 -4.07
C ALA A 217 0.67 -12.43 -5.12
N ASP A 218 1.76 -13.15 -4.77
CA ASP A 218 2.84 -13.43 -5.72
C ASP A 218 2.47 -14.64 -6.59
N THR A 219 1.76 -15.60 -6.00
CA THR A 219 1.26 -16.79 -6.70
C THR A 219 -0.19 -16.62 -7.13
N ALA A 220 -0.56 -17.27 -8.25
CA ALA A 220 -1.95 -17.30 -8.68
C ALA A 220 -2.77 -18.16 -7.69
N PRO A 221 -3.92 -17.67 -7.19
CA PRO A 221 -4.82 -18.51 -6.42
C PRO A 221 -5.42 -19.60 -7.32
N THR A 222 -5.93 -20.66 -6.68
CA THR A 222 -6.78 -21.62 -7.37
C THR A 222 -8.10 -20.96 -7.79
N PRO A 223 -8.76 -21.42 -8.86
CA PRO A 223 -10.06 -20.87 -9.28
C PRO A 223 -11.12 -20.90 -8.18
N GLU A 224 -11.13 -21.95 -7.35
CA GLU A 224 -12.04 -22.06 -6.21
C GLU A 224 -11.80 -20.95 -5.17
N LEU A 225 -10.53 -20.66 -4.88
CA LEU A 225 -10.18 -19.60 -3.92
C LEU A 225 -10.47 -18.21 -4.48
N LEU A 226 -10.21 -18.00 -5.77
CA LEU A 226 -10.55 -16.76 -6.45
C LEU A 226 -12.06 -16.49 -6.44
N LYS A 227 -12.86 -17.53 -6.70
CA LYS A 227 -14.32 -17.46 -6.57
C LYS A 227 -14.75 -17.09 -5.15
N LYS A 228 -14.17 -17.73 -4.12
CA LYS A 228 -14.46 -17.40 -2.71
C LYS A 228 -14.13 -15.95 -2.35
N CYS A 229 -13.03 -15.39 -2.86
CA CYS A 229 -12.70 -13.98 -2.67
C CYS A 229 -13.73 -13.07 -3.37
N THR A 230 -14.05 -13.38 -4.62
CA THR A 230 -14.97 -12.59 -5.46
C THR A 230 -16.38 -12.58 -4.88
N ASP A 231 -16.89 -13.74 -4.44
CA ASP A 231 -18.20 -13.90 -3.79
C ASP A 231 -18.34 -13.04 -2.51
N ARG A 232 -17.22 -12.54 -1.96
CA ARG A 232 -17.16 -11.69 -0.76
C ARG A 232 -16.72 -10.26 -1.02
N GLY A 233 -16.56 -9.88 -2.28
CA GLY A 233 -16.11 -8.53 -2.65
C GLY A 233 -14.64 -8.26 -2.32
N VAL A 234 -13.81 -9.31 -2.19
CA VAL A 234 -12.35 -9.18 -2.09
C VAL A 234 -11.76 -9.27 -3.48
N TYR A 235 -11.21 -8.16 -3.96
CA TYR A 235 -10.53 -8.08 -5.25
C TYR A 235 -9.14 -8.67 -5.12
N VAL A 236 -8.80 -9.56 -6.04
CA VAL A 236 -7.51 -10.25 -6.00
C VAL A 236 -6.59 -9.68 -7.07
N MET A 237 -5.38 -9.33 -6.66
CA MET A 237 -4.32 -8.95 -7.59
C MET A 237 -3.20 -9.97 -7.59
N LYS A 238 -2.68 -10.29 -8.78
CA LYS A 238 -1.53 -11.19 -8.96
C LYS A 238 -0.34 -10.41 -9.49
N ARG A 239 0.85 -10.71 -8.96
CA ARG A 239 2.11 -10.25 -9.57
C ARG A 239 2.29 -10.87 -10.96
N LEU A 240 2.55 -10.05 -11.98
CA LEU A 240 2.61 -10.51 -13.37
C LEU A 240 3.82 -11.40 -13.66
N ALA A 241 4.95 -11.18 -12.99
CA ALA A 241 6.14 -12.03 -13.04
C ALA A 241 6.93 -11.91 -11.73
N ALA A 242 7.76 -12.92 -11.40
CA ALA A 242 8.52 -12.93 -10.15
C ALA A 242 9.38 -11.66 -9.94
N ASN A 243 9.93 -11.11 -11.03
CA ASN A 243 10.73 -9.88 -11.02
C ASN A 243 9.96 -8.64 -11.49
N SER A 244 8.64 -8.76 -11.71
CA SER A 244 7.80 -7.64 -12.15
C SER A 244 7.21 -6.91 -10.96
N MET A 245 7.26 -5.58 -11.04
CA MET A 245 6.63 -4.65 -10.09
C MET A 245 5.14 -4.44 -10.39
N LYS A 246 4.60 -5.13 -11.40
CA LYS A 246 3.23 -4.95 -11.87
C LYS A 246 2.32 -6.01 -11.27
N PHE A 247 1.23 -5.54 -10.68
CA PHE A 247 0.12 -6.36 -10.25
C PHE A 247 -1.07 -6.14 -11.21
N ALA A 248 -1.81 -7.21 -11.49
CA ALA A 248 -3.05 -7.12 -12.26
C ALA A 248 -4.20 -7.77 -11.49
N PHE A 249 -5.40 -7.22 -11.63
CA PHE A 249 -6.60 -7.92 -11.16
C PHE A 249 -6.77 -9.21 -11.94
N ILE A 250 -7.12 -10.26 -11.21
CA ILE A 250 -7.51 -11.54 -11.80
C ILE A 250 -9.00 -11.74 -11.60
N ARG A 251 -9.64 -12.37 -12.60
CA ARG A 251 -11.07 -12.68 -12.63
C ARG A 251 -11.26 -14.19 -12.65
#